data_AF-A0A5S3QX74-F1
#
_entry.id   AF-A0A5S3QX74-F1
#
_cell.length_a   1.000
_cell.length_b   1.000
_cell.length_c   1.000
_cell.angle_alpha   90.00
_cell.angle_beta   90.00
_cell.angle_gamma   90.00
#
_symmetry.space_group_name_H-M   'P 1'
#
loop_
_entity.id
_entity.type
_entity.pdbx_description
1 polymer ?
#
loop_
_entity_poly.entity_id
_entity_poly.type
_entity_poly.pdbx_seq_one_letter_code
_entity_poly.pdbx_strand_id
1 'polypeptide(L)' 'MAVTYRPDDNRIKEINWLKDHLGISTTTKLIDYLVDQYRADQAKMSALQRDLYEARSKSESMEYAVSNFKEAFEELMEI' A
#
# COMPACT_ATOMS: atom_id res chain seq x y z
N MET A 1 -13.40 -24.78 -12.61
CA MET A 1 -13.59 -25.49 -11.32
C MET A 1 -14.33 -24.52 -10.40
N ALA A 2 -15.59 -24.77 -10.08
CA ALA A 2 -16.36 -23.87 -9.20
C ALA A 2 -16.04 -24.22 -7.75
N VAL A 3 -15.52 -23.26 -6.99
CA VAL A 3 -15.31 -23.42 -5.54
C VAL A 3 -16.61 -23.07 -4.85
N THR A 4 -17.34 -24.08 -4.38
CA THR A 4 -18.58 -23.87 -3.63
C THR A 4 -18.23 -23.61 -2.16
N TYR A 5 -18.19 -22.34 -1.78
CA TYR A 5 -18.05 -21.94 -0.38
C TYR A 5 -19.42 -21.85 0.29
N ARG A 6 -19.59 -22.53 1.43
CA ARG A 6 -20.77 -22.39 2.28
C ARG A 6 -20.41 -21.56 3.51
N PRO A 7 -20.79 -20.27 3.57
CA PRO A 7 -20.54 -19.45 4.74
C PRO A 7 -21.33 -19.94 5.95
N ASP A 8 -20.75 -19.78 7.13
CA ASP A 8 -21.47 -19.95 8.40
C ASP A 8 -22.46 -18.79 8.65
N ASP A 9 -23.33 -18.94 9.65
CA ASP A 9 -24.38 -17.97 9.97
C ASP A 9 -23.82 -16.58 10.34
N ASN A 10 -22.63 -16.50 10.93
CA ASN A 10 -22.00 -15.22 11.26
C ASN A 10 -21.54 -14.50 9.99
N ARG A 11 -20.93 -15.22 9.05
CA ARG A 11 -20.55 -14.69 7.74
C ARG A 11 -21.76 -14.26 6.93
N ILE A 12 -22.88 -14.99 7.00
CA ILE A 12 -24.12 -14.59 6.34
C ILE A 12 -24.65 -13.26 6.92
N LYS A 13 -24.64 -13.10 8.24
CA LYS A 13 -25.04 -11.84 8.91
C LYS A 13 -24.15 -10.68 8.48
N GLU A 14 -22.84 -10.89 8.47
CA GLU A 14 -21.85 -9.89 8.06
C GLU A 14 -22.03 -9.49 6.59
N ILE A 15 -22.23 -10.47 5.69
CA ILE A 15 -22.50 -10.21 4.27
C ILE A 15 -23.78 -9.37 4.10
N ASN A 16 -24.86 -9.71 4.81
CA ASN A 16 -26.10 -8.95 4.71
C ASN A 16 -25.95 -7.53 5.26
N TRP A 17 -25.27 -7.37 6.40
CA TRP A 17 -24.96 -6.05 6.95
C TRP A 17 -24.12 -5.21 5.99
N LEU A 18 -23.08 -5.79 5.36
CA LEU A 18 -22.26 -5.11 4.36
C LEU A 18 -23.07 -4.70 3.12
N LYS A 19 -23.94 -5.60 2.64
CA LYS A 19 -24.84 -5.30 1.52
C LYS A 19 -25.75 -4.11 1.83
N ASP A 20 -26.37 -4.09 3.00
CA ASP A 20 -27.27 -3.02 3.39
C ASP A 20 -26.51 -1.70 3.60
N HIS A 21 -25.37 -1.75 4.27
CA HIS A 21 -24.54 -0.58 4.55
C HIS A 21 -23.98 0.08 3.28
N LEU A 22 -23.58 -0.74 2.30
CA LEU A 22 -23.03 -0.27 1.02
C LEU A 22 -24.09 -0.08 -0.08
N GLY A 23 -25.36 -0.39 0.20
CA GLY A 23 -26.45 -0.33 -0.79
C GLY A 23 -26.30 -1.33 -1.95
N ILE A 24 -25.65 -2.48 -1.71
CA ILE A 24 -25.35 -3.50 -2.73
C ILE A 24 -26.40 -4.61 -2.73
N SER A 25 -27.09 -4.77 -3.86
CA SER A 25 -28.26 -5.65 -3.97
C SER A 25 -27.96 -7.16 -3.83
N THR A 26 -26.76 -7.62 -4.20
CA THR A 26 -26.44 -9.05 -4.32
C THR A 26 -25.06 -9.36 -3.77
N THR A 27 -24.89 -10.56 -3.21
CA THR A 27 -23.59 -11.03 -2.68
C THR A 27 -22.51 -11.06 -3.76
N THR A 28 -22.83 -11.43 -5.01
CA THR A 28 -21.86 -11.39 -6.12
C THR A 28 -21.31 -9.99 -6.35
N LYS A 29 -22.19 -8.98 -6.48
CA LYS A 29 -21.77 -7.57 -6.60
C LYS A 29 -20.97 -7.08 -5.38
N LEU A 30 -21.27 -7.57 -4.18
CA LEU A 30 -20.48 -7.25 -2.99
C LEU A 30 -19.07 -7.83 -3.11
N ILE A 31 -18.95 -9.08 -3.57
CA ILE A 31 -17.64 -9.71 -3.80
C ILE A 31 -16.85 -8.95 -4.88
N ASP A 32 -17.49 -8.61 -6.00
CA ASP A 32 -16.83 -7.85 -7.08
C ASP A 32 -16.33 -6.49 -6.56
N TYR A 33 -17.18 -5.78 -5.81
CA TYR A 33 -16.81 -4.52 -5.16
C TYR A 33 -15.60 -4.67 -4.23
N LEU A 34 -15.61 -5.68 -3.36
CA LEU A 34 -14.51 -5.92 -2.41
C LEU A 34 -13.21 -6.33 -3.12
N VAL A 35 -13.30 -7.12 -4.19
CA VAL A 35 -12.15 -7.51 -5.01
C VAL A 35 -11.55 -6.30 -5.72
N ASP A 36 -12.38 -5.43 -6.29
CA ASP A 36 -11.92 -4.22 -6.95
C ASP A 36 -11.28 -3.24 -5.96
N GLN A 37 -11.88 -3.07 -4.78
CA GLN A 37 -11.31 -2.25 -3.71
C GLN A 37 -9.96 -2.81 -3.25
N TYR A 38 -9.87 -4.13 -3.04
CA TYR A 38 -8.63 -4.79 -2.67
C TYR A 38 -7.53 -4.57 -3.71
N ARG A 39 -7.84 -4.70 -5.01
CA ARG A 39 -6.89 -4.44 -6.11
C ARG A 39 -6.43 -2.98 -6.14
N ALA A 40 -7.36 -2.04 -5.95
CA ALA A 40 -7.04 -0.62 -5.90
C ALA A 40 -6.11 -0.30 -4.73
N ASP A 41 -6.36 -0.89 -3.57
CA ASP A 41 -5.53 -0.68 -2.39
C ASP A 41 -4.15 -1.35 -2.52
N GLN A 42 -4.07 -2.53 -3.14
CA GLN A 42 -2.78 -3.12 -3.51
C GLN A 42 -1.96 -2.20 -4.44
N ALA A 43 -2.59 -1.63 -5.46
CA ALA A 43 -1.90 -0.71 -6.37
C ALA A 43 -1.37 0.54 -5.64
N LYS A 44 -2.14 1.11 -4.70
CA LYS A 44 -1.70 2.22 -3.85
C LYS A 44 -0.53 1.81 -2.96
N MET A 45 -0.59 0.63 -2.33
CA MET A 45 0.51 0.14 -1.49
C MET A 45 1.81 -0.03 -2.29
N SER A 46 1.73 -0.58 -3.50
CA SER A 46 2.90 -0.70 -4.37
C SER A 46 3.47 0.65 -4.79
N ALA A 47 2.61 1.64 -5.07
CA ALA A 47 3.05 3.00 -5.37
C ALA A 47 3.77 3.64 -4.17
N LEU A 48 3.18 3.55 -2.96
CA LEU A 48 3.80 4.07 -1.73
C LEU A 48 5.14 3.39 -1.42
N GLN A 49 5.27 2.08 -1.67
CA GLN A 49 6.54 1.38 -1.50
C GLN A 49 7.62 1.89 -2.46
N ARG A 50 7.26 2.16 -3.72
CA ARG A 50 8.18 2.75 -4.69
C ARG A 50 8.61 4.15 -4.26
N ASP A 51 7.66 4.99 -3.84
CA ASP A 51 7.95 6.36 -3.43
C ASP A 51 8.86 6.38 -2.18
N LEU A 52 8.66 5.45 -1.24
CA LEU A 52 9.55 5.26 -0.09
C LEU A 52 10.96 4.84 -0.51
N TYR A 53 11.08 3.94 -1.48
CA TYR A 53 12.38 3.52 -2.00
C TYR A 53 13.13 4.68 -2.67
N GLU A 54 12.44 5.48 -3.50
CA GLU A 54 13.01 6.68 -4.12
C GLU A 54 13.44 7.71 -3.08
N ALA A 55 12.59 7.98 -2.08
CA ALA A 55 12.91 8.90 -0.99
C ALA A 55 14.13 8.44 -0.19
N ARG A 56 14.24 7.13 0.08
CA ARG A 56 15.40 6.55 0.77
C ARG A 56 16.68 6.70 -0.05
N SER A 57 16.62 6.36 -1.34
CA SER A 57 17.77 6.52 -2.24
C SER A 57 18.25 7.97 -2.33
N LYS A 58 17.32 8.93 -2.39
CA LYS A 58 17.64 10.35 -2.38
C LYS A 58 18.30 10.79 -1.06
N SER A 59 17.80 10.28 0.07
CA SER A 59 18.38 10.55 1.39
C SER A 59 19.81 10.03 1.48
N GLU A 60 20.05 8.78 1.05
CA GLU A 60 21.38 8.18 1.04
C GLU A 60 22.34 9.00 0.15
N SER A 61 21.91 9.40 -1.05
CA SER A 61 22.72 10.27 -1.93
C SER A 61 23.05 11.63 -1.31
N MET A 62 22.11 12.24 -0.59
CA MET A 62 22.34 13.51 0.09
C MET A 62 23.30 13.36 1.26
N GLU A 63 23.21 12.26 2.02
CA GLU A 63 24.15 11.94 3.10
C GLU A 63 25.58 11.81 2.58
N TYR A 64 25.78 11.09 1.47
CA TYR A 64 27.09 11.01 0.80
C TYR A 64 27.61 12.38 0.35
N ALA A 65 26.75 13.21 -0.25
CA ALA A 65 27.16 14.54 -0.70
C ALA A 65 27.59 15.43 0.47
N VAL A 66 26.88 15.37 1.60
CA VAL A 66 27.24 16.11 2.82
C VAL A 66 28.54 15.60 3.42
N SER A 67 28.76 14.28 3.45
CA SER A 67 30.03 13.69 3.93
C SER A 67 31.21 14.17 3.08
N ASN A 68 31.11 14.08 1.75
CA ASN A 68 32.16 14.52 0.84
C ASN A 68 32.44 16.02 0.98
N PHE A 69 31.39 16.84 1.14
CA PHE A 69 31.55 18.27 1.36
C PHE A 69 32.29 18.55 2.66
N LYS A 70 31.93 17.83 3.74
CA LYS A 70 32.57 17.98 5.04
C LYS A 70 34.05 17.61 4.96
N GLU A 71 34.39 16.48 4.35
CA GLU A 71 35.78 16.04 4.15
C GLU A 71 36.60 17.08 3.36
N ALA A 72 36.08 17.55 2.22
CA ALA A 72 36.76 18.56 1.42
C ALA A 72 36.93 19.91 2.16
N PHE A 73 35.97 20.27 3.02
CA PHE A 73 36.07 21.47 3.85
C PHE A 73 37.11 21.32 4.96
N GLU A 74 37.18 20.15 5.60
CA GLU A 74 38.21 19.84 6.62
C GLU A 74 39.60 19.89 5.99
N GLU A 75 39.81 19.29 4.82
CA GLU A 75 41.09 19.37 4.07
C GLU A 75 41.50 20.81 3.74
N LEU A 76 40.54 21.67 3.38
CA LEU A 76 40.78 23.09 3.10
C LEU A 76 41.18 23.90 4.33
N MET A 77 40.70 23.51 5.51
CA MET A 77 40.95 24.18 6.79
C MET A 77 42.22 23.69 7.49
N GLU A 78 42.72 22.51 7.14
CA GLU A 78 44.00 21.96 7.61
C GLU A 78 45.22 22.49 6.82
N ILE A 79 44.98 23.29 5.76
CA ILE A 79 45.98 24.09 5.01
C ILE A 79 46.13 25.48 5.64
#